data_AF-A0A7V1EJ08-F1
#
_entry.id   AF-A0A7V1EJ08-F1
#
_cell.length_a   1.000
_cell.length_b   1.000
_cell.length_c   1.000
_cell.angle_alpha   90.00
_cell.angle_beta   90.00
_cell.angle_gamma   90.00
#
_symmetry.space_group_name_H-M   'P 1'
#
loop_
_entity.id
_entity.type
_entity.pdbx_description
1 polymer ?
#
loop_
_entity_poly.entity_id
_entity_poly.type
_entity_poly.pdbx_seq_one_letter_code
_entity_poly.pdbx_strand_id
1 'polypeptide(L)'
;MLTIPIISIDEGESFLLDINRKGSIKLTRCTYQERYRGIIILIRLDIDGQPHTNPEVDVVPLQHLSSYNGQTIQCPHLHLYVEGYMDKWAIPAPANEFPDTTDLYKTLEDFFRYCNIIEPPIIQRGLFT
;
A
#
# COMPACT_ATOMS: atom_id res chain seq x y z
N MET A 1 -8.34 12.37 -2.77
CA MET A 1 -7.67 11.19 -3.37
C MET A 1 -7.12 11.61 -4.71
N LEU A 2 -5.83 11.44 -4.93
CA LEU A 2 -5.16 11.58 -6.21
C LEU A 2 -5.00 10.18 -6.81
N THR A 3 -5.26 10.02 -8.10
CA THR A 3 -5.11 8.75 -8.82
C THR A 3 -4.22 8.99 -10.03
N ILE A 4 -3.20 8.16 -10.20
CA ILE A 4 -2.18 8.28 -11.23
C ILE A 4 -2.27 7.02 -12.10
N PRO A 5 -2.63 7.11 -13.39
CA PRO A 5 -2.56 5.97 -14.30
C PRO A 5 -1.10 5.65 -14.60
N ILE A 6 -0.76 4.36 -14.54
CA ILE A 6 0.57 3.85 -14.90
C ILE A 6 0.38 2.66 -15.86
N ILE A 7 1.36 2.43 -16.73
CA ILE A 7 1.34 1.38 -17.74
C ILE A 7 2.60 0.52 -17.60
N SER A 8 2.50 -0.77 -17.90
CA SER A 8 3.66 -1.66 -17.97
C SER A 8 4.61 -1.23 -19.10
N ILE A 9 5.88 -1.64 -18.99
CA ILE A 9 6.94 -1.32 -19.96
C ILE A 9 6.61 -1.84 -21.37
N ASP A 10 5.97 -3.00 -21.44
CA ASP A 10 5.52 -3.62 -22.69
C ASP A 10 4.16 -3.10 -23.17
N GLU A 11 3.60 -2.10 -22.48
CA GLU A 11 2.31 -1.47 -22.76
C GLU A 11 1.09 -2.41 -22.71
N GLY A 12 1.27 -3.66 -22.26
CA GLY A 12 0.23 -4.68 -22.25
C GLY A 12 -0.78 -4.54 -21.10
N GLU A 13 -0.36 -3.95 -19.97
CA GLU A 13 -1.16 -3.85 -18.76
C GLU A 13 -1.19 -2.43 -18.22
N SER A 14 -2.35 -2.03 -17.69
CA SER A 14 -2.56 -0.73 -17.05
C SER A 14 -2.90 -0.90 -15.58
N PHE A 15 -2.37 -0.01 -14.76
CA PHE A 15 -2.62 0.04 -13.32
C PHE A 15 -3.02 1.46 -12.90
N LEU A 16 -3.57 1.57 -11.70
CA LEU A 16 -3.90 2.84 -11.08
C LEU A 16 -3.21 2.91 -9.72
N LEU A 17 -2.48 3.99 -9.50
CA LEU A 17 -1.87 4.28 -8.22
C LEU A 17 -2.66 5.37 -7.50
N ASP A 18 -3.20 5.07 -6.32
CA ASP A 18 -3.94 6.04 -5.52
C ASP A 18 -3.13 6.55 -4.33
N ILE A 19 -3.24 7.85 -4.09
CA ILE A 19 -2.70 8.54 -2.93
C ILE A 19 -3.87 9.21 -2.20
N ASN A 20 -4.14 8.75 -0.98
CA ASN A 20 -5.30 9.19 -0.23
C ASN A 20 -4.94 9.75 1.14
N ARG A 21 -4.76 11.07 1.18
CA ARG A 21 -4.63 11.81 2.44
C ARG A 21 -6.02 12.08 3.02
N LYS A 22 -6.58 11.11 3.74
CA LYS A 22 -7.80 11.30 4.54
C LYS A 22 -7.43 11.76 5.94
N GLY A 23 -7.29 13.06 6.17
CA GLY A 23 -7.08 13.56 7.53
C GLY A 23 -7.10 15.08 7.66
N SER A 24 -8.07 15.61 8.42
CA SER A 24 -8.01 16.96 9.01
C SER A 24 -7.38 16.96 10.40
N ILE A 25 -7.15 15.79 11.02
CA ILE A 25 -6.74 15.65 12.43
C ILE A 25 -5.29 15.14 12.57
N LYS A 26 -4.86 14.15 11.78
CA LYS A 26 -3.46 13.69 11.73
C LYS A 26 -2.86 13.99 10.36
N LEU A 27 -1.87 14.88 10.33
CA LEU A 27 -1.19 15.30 9.09
C LEU A 27 -0.47 14.14 8.39
N THR A 28 -0.05 13.14 9.16
CA THR A 28 0.64 11.91 8.72
C THR A 28 -0.29 10.81 8.21
N ARG A 29 -1.62 10.98 8.29
CA ARG A 29 -2.54 9.93 7.82
C ARG A 29 -2.58 9.89 6.29
N CYS A 30 -2.25 8.73 5.73
CA CYS A 30 -2.25 8.50 4.29
C CYS A 30 -2.48 7.02 3.96
N THR A 31 -3.12 6.76 2.82
CA THR A 31 -3.17 5.44 2.20
C THR A 31 -2.56 5.53 0.81
N TYR A 32 -1.66 4.62 0.49
CA TYR A 32 -1.13 4.40 -0.86
C TYR A 32 -1.60 3.05 -1.36
N GLN A 33 -2.06 2.94 -2.60
CA GLN A 33 -2.44 1.64 -3.17
C GLN A 33 -2.19 1.58 -4.67
N GLU A 34 -1.83 0.40 -5.15
CA GLU A 34 -1.77 0.09 -6.57
C GLU A 34 -2.93 -0.85 -6.93
N ARG A 35 -3.61 -0.56 -8.03
CA ARG A 35 -4.76 -1.34 -8.51
C ARG A 35 -4.57 -1.83 -9.93
N TYR A 36 -4.92 -3.08 -10.16
CA TYR A 36 -5.07 -3.70 -11.47
C TYR A 36 -6.54 -3.72 -11.92
N ARG A 37 -6.77 -3.59 -13.24
CA ARG A 37 -8.12 -3.55 -13.86
C ARG A 37 -9.10 -2.60 -13.18
N GLY A 38 -8.58 -1.51 -12.62
CA GLY A 38 -9.36 -0.49 -11.94
C GLY A 38 -10.00 -0.90 -10.61
N ILE A 39 -9.97 -2.16 -10.16
CA ILE A 39 -10.65 -2.56 -8.92
C ILE A 39 -9.83 -3.49 -8.03
N ILE A 40 -8.86 -4.22 -8.58
CA ILE A 40 -8.11 -5.23 -7.85
C ILE A 40 -6.94 -4.54 -7.16
N ILE A 41 -7.00 -4.37 -5.85
CA ILE A 41 -5.86 -3.84 -5.08
C ILE A 41 -4.77 -4.91 -5.06
N LEU A 42 -3.63 -4.63 -5.67
CA LEU A 42 -2.46 -5.50 -5.66
C LEU A 42 -1.68 -5.35 -4.35
N ILE A 43 -1.52 -4.10 -3.93
CA ILE A 43 -0.81 -3.73 -2.72
C ILE A 43 -1.41 -2.44 -2.15
N ARG A 44 -1.51 -2.34 -0.83
CA ARG A 44 -1.96 -1.11 -0.16
C ARG A 44 -1.21 -0.89 1.15
N LEU A 45 -0.60 0.29 1.29
CA LEU A 45 0.07 0.74 2.50
C LEU A 45 -0.81 1.75 3.24
N ASP A 46 -1.14 1.47 4.50
CA ASP A 46 -1.87 2.38 5.38
C ASP A 46 -0.95 2.97 6.46
N ILE A 47 -0.91 4.30 6.53
CA ILE A 47 -0.17 5.09 7.53
C ILE A 47 -1.17 5.82 8.43
N ASP A 48 -1.04 5.65 9.75
CA ASP A 48 -1.96 6.22 10.76
C ASP A 48 -3.45 5.86 10.49
N GLY A 49 -3.68 4.70 9.89
CA GLY A 49 -4.99 4.09 9.69
C GLY A 49 -5.50 3.35 10.93
N GLN A 50 -6.64 2.67 10.78
CA GLN A 50 -7.14 1.75 11.80
C GLN A 50 -6.34 0.44 11.73
N PRO A 51 -6.16 -0.31 12.84
CA PRO A 51 -5.62 -1.66 12.77
C PRO A 51 -6.47 -2.56 11.86
N HIS A 52 -5.84 -3.56 11.25
CA HIS A 52 -6.48 -4.52 10.35
C HIS A 52 -6.42 -5.93 10.92
N THR A 53 -7.53 -6.65 10.96
CA THR A 53 -7.58 -8.05 11.41
C THR A 53 -7.55 -8.98 10.19
N ASN A 54 -6.50 -9.80 10.11
CA ASN A 54 -6.36 -10.82 9.07
C ASN A 54 -7.40 -11.92 9.24
N PRO A 55 -7.79 -12.59 8.14
CA PRO A 55 -8.65 -13.76 8.23
C PRO A 55 -7.96 -14.87 9.05
N GLU A 56 -8.78 -15.67 9.73
CA GLU A 56 -8.35 -16.91 10.39
C GLU A 56 -8.77 -18.09 9.49
N VAL A 57 -7.79 -18.89 9.06
CA VAL A 57 -7.99 -19.99 8.12
C VAL A 57 -7.22 -21.24 8.57
N ASP A 58 -7.72 -22.42 8.24
CA ASP A 58 -7.04 -23.69 8.57
C ASP A 58 -5.74 -23.89 7.78
N VAL A 59 -5.73 -23.44 6.52
CA VAL A 59 -4.57 -23.53 5.62
C VAL A 59 -4.24 -22.14 5.12
N VAL A 60 -3.06 -21.64 5.51
CA VAL A 60 -2.59 -20.31 5.11
C VAL A 60 -2.13 -20.35 3.65
N PRO A 61 -2.61 -19.45 2.77
CA PRO A 61 -2.36 -19.50 1.33
C PRO A 61 -0.89 -19.23 0.96
N LEU A 62 -0.17 -18.45 1.77
CA LEU A 62 1.24 -18.12 1.54
C LEU A 62 2.03 -18.36 2.84
N GLN A 63 3.12 -19.12 2.76
CA GLN A 63 3.88 -19.54 3.95
C GLN A 63 4.37 -18.35 4.81
N HIS A 64 4.78 -17.24 4.18
CA HIS A 64 5.24 -16.05 4.91
C HIS A 64 4.11 -15.31 5.66
N LEU A 65 2.84 -15.67 5.43
CA LEU A 65 1.68 -15.14 6.16
C LEU A 65 1.32 -15.97 7.40
N SER A 66 1.98 -17.11 7.62
CA SER A 66 1.60 -18.05 8.68
C SER A 66 1.61 -17.43 10.07
N SER A 67 2.58 -16.55 10.35
CA SER A 67 2.68 -15.84 11.62
C SER A 67 1.58 -14.80 11.83
N TYR A 68 0.79 -14.48 10.81
CA TYR A 68 -0.21 -13.41 10.84
C TYR A 68 -1.65 -13.93 10.70
N ASN A 69 -1.87 -15.25 10.68
CA ASN A 69 -3.21 -15.85 10.60
C ASN A 69 -4.06 -15.44 11.82
N GLY A 70 -5.24 -14.87 11.58
CA GLY A 70 -6.14 -14.36 12.62
C GLY A 70 -5.61 -13.16 13.43
N GLN A 71 -4.42 -12.62 13.09
CA GLN A 71 -3.83 -11.53 13.87
C GLN A 71 -4.37 -10.16 13.48
N THR A 72 -4.44 -9.26 14.47
CA THR A 72 -4.69 -7.84 14.25
C THR A 72 -3.37 -7.09 14.10
N ILE A 73 -3.13 -6.57 12.90
CA ILE A 73 -1.94 -5.83 12.51
C ILE A 73 -2.15 -4.34 12.77
N GLN A 74 -1.25 -3.73 13.54
CA GLN A 74 -1.27 -2.29 13.83
C GLN A 74 -0.71 -1.49 12.65
N CYS A 75 -1.10 -0.22 12.52
CA CYS A 75 -0.46 0.69 11.57
C CYS A 75 0.98 1.07 12.01
N PRO A 76 1.90 1.30 11.05
CA PRO A 76 1.72 1.16 9.61
C PRO A 76 1.69 -0.31 9.16
N HIS A 77 0.79 -0.65 8.25
CA HIS A 77 0.68 -2.01 7.71
C HIS A 77 0.45 -2.03 6.21
N LEU A 78 0.85 -3.13 5.61
CA LEU A 78 0.85 -3.37 4.18
C LEU A 78 -0.13 -4.52 3.87
N HIS A 79 -1.23 -4.19 3.20
CA HIS A 79 -2.15 -5.15 2.60
C HIS A 79 -1.55 -5.72 1.32
N LEU A 80 -1.70 -7.03 1.16
CA LEU A 80 -1.21 -7.81 0.03
C LEU A 80 -2.40 -8.44 -0.71
N TYR A 81 -2.37 -8.44 -2.04
CA TYR A 81 -3.24 -9.30 -2.81
C TYR A 81 -2.89 -10.77 -2.56
N VAL A 82 -3.89 -11.53 -2.15
CA VAL A 82 -3.82 -12.98 -2.00
C VAL A 82 -4.98 -13.58 -2.78
N GLU A 83 -4.70 -14.52 -3.69
CA GLU A 83 -5.72 -15.16 -4.50
C GLU A 83 -6.81 -15.81 -3.62
N GLY A 84 -8.07 -15.55 -3.94
CA GLY A 84 -9.22 -15.96 -3.11
C GLY A 84 -9.52 -15.06 -1.90
N TYR A 85 -8.62 -14.15 -1.53
CA TYR A 85 -8.78 -13.24 -0.39
C TYR A 85 -8.71 -11.76 -0.76
N MET A 86 -8.27 -11.40 -1.97
CA MET A 86 -8.02 -10.01 -2.39
C MET A 86 -7.01 -9.34 -1.42
N ASP A 87 -7.22 -8.09 -1.03
CA ASP A 87 -6.36 -7.31 -0.12
C ASP A 87 -6.62 -7.56 1.38
N LYS A 88 -7.27 -8.68 1.74
CA LYS A 88 -7.65 -8.98 3.12
C LYS A 88 -6.50 -9.42 4.02
N TRP A 89 -5.34 -9.75 3.48
CA TRP A 89 -4.15 -10.08 4.27
C TRP A 89 -3.25 -8.88 4.38
N ALA A 90 -2.81 -8.56 5.59
CA ALA A 90 -1.82 -7.53 5.86
C ALA A 90 -0.66 -8.05 6.70
N ILE A 91 0.48 -7.39 6.55
CA ILE A 91 1.67 -7.54 7.39
C ILE A 91 2.06 -6.18 7.96
N PRO A 92 2.81 -6.09 9.07
CA PRO A 92 3.45 -4.83 9.46
C PRO A 92 4.24 -4.25 8.28
N ALA A 93 4.19 -2.93 8.09
CA ALA A 93 4.96 -2.31 7.01
C ALA A 93 6.45 -2.66 7.20
N PRO A 94 7.10 -3.34 6.23
CA PRO A 94 8.47 -3.77 6.40
C PRO A 94 9.42 -2.57 6.56
N ALA A 95 10.12 -2.47 7.69
CA ALA A 95 10.96 -1.30 7.98
C ALA A 95 12.15 -1.13 7.02
N ASN A 96 12.59 -2.21 6.38
CA ASN A 96 13.60 -2.16 5.31
C ASN A 96 13.03 -1.58 4.01
N GLU A 97 11.72 -1.65 3.80
CA GLU A 97 11.05 -1.11 2.61
C GLU A 97 10.49 0.29 2.85
N PHE A 98 10.00 0.57 4.06
CA PHE A 98 9.38 1.83 4.46
C PHE A 98 10.06 2.39 5.73
N PRO A 99 11.30 2.89 5.63
CA PRO A 99 12.12 3.28 6.78
C PRO A 99 11.63 4.53 7.52
N ASP A 100 10.91 5.43 6.85
CA ASP A 100 10.45 6.71 7.42
C ASP A 100 8.98 6.99 7.07
N THR A 101 8.07 6.24 7.70
CA THR A 101 6.61 6.41 7.51
C THR A 101 6.04 7.72 8.05
N THR A 102 6.87 8.57 8.68
CA THR A 102 6.45 9.89 9.18
C THR A 102 6.60 10.99 8.13
N ASP A 103 7.55 10.83 7.21
CA ASP A 103 7.66 11.66 6.00
C ASP A 103 6.83 11.01 4.87
N LEU A 104 5.61 11.51 4.69
CA LEU A 104 4.70 11.00 3.68
C LEU A 104 5.27 11.06 2.25
N TYR A 105 6.10 12.05 1.96
CA TYR A 105 6.69 12.17 0.64
C TYR A 105 7.76 11.10 0.41
N LYS A 106 8.65 10.86 1.38
CA LYS A 106 9.61 9.75 1.29
C LYS A 106 8.89 8.39 1.25
N THR A 107 7.85 8.23 2.06
CA THR A 107 7.02 7.02 2.05
C THR A 107 6.41 6.76 0.67
N LEU A 108 6.04 7.82 -0.06
CA LEU A 108 5.54 7.69 -1.43
C LEU A 108 6.63 7.23 -2.40
N GLU A 109 7.86 7.76 -2.28
CA GLU A 109 9.00 7.31 -3.07
C GLU A 109 9.34 5.83 -2.78
N ASP A 110 9.31 5.44 -1.51
CA ASP A 110 9.46 4.05 -1.07
C ASP A 110 8.36 3.15 -1.64
N PHE A 111 7.12 3.64 -1.67
CA PHE A 111 5.98 2.92 -2.24
C PHE A 111 6.10 2.76 -3.76
N PHE A 112 6.58 3.79 -4.49
CA PHE A 112 6.87 3.67 -5.92
C PHE A 112 7.93 2.59 -6.19
N ARG A 113 9.01 2.59 -5.40
CA ARG A 113 10.05 1.57 -5.48
C ARG A 113 9.49 0.17 -5.19
N TYR A 114 8.66 0.03 -4.16
CA TYR A 114 8.02 -1.23 -3.81
C TYR A 114 7.10 -1.77 -4.92
N CYS A 115 6.36 -0.88 -5.60
CA CYS A 115 5.51 -1.22 -6.75
C CYS A 115 6.30 -1.37 -8.07
N ASN A 116 7.64 -1.29 -8.04
CA ASN A 116 8.50 -1.35 -9.24
C ASN A 116 8.18 -0.28 -10.29
N ILE A 117 7.76 0.92 -9.87
CA ILE A 117 7.55 2.05 -10.78
C ILE A 117 8.92 2.57 -11.23
N ILE A 118 9.22 2.39 -12.51
CA ILE A 118 10.51 2.78 -13.11
C ILE A 118 10.60 4.27 -13.45
N GLU A 119 9.46 4.88 -13.81
CA GLU A 119 9.36 6.28 -14.21
C GLU A 119 8.29 6.98 -13.36
N PRO A 120 8.63 7.37 -12.12
CA PRO A 120 7.68 8.04 -11.24
C PRO A 120 7.36 9.45 -11.78
N PRO A 121 6.13 9.95 -11.60
CA PRO A 121 5.79 11.30 -11.99
C PRO A 121 6.57 12.33 -11.17
N ILE A 122 6.79 13.51 -11.75
CA ILE A 122 7.39 14.63 -11.00
C ILE A 122 6.36 15.14 -9.99
N ILE A 123 6.67 14.98 -8.70
CA ILE A 123 5.81 15.45 -7.60
C ILE A 123 6.41 16.71 -7.00
N GLN A 124 5.71 17.83 -7.14
CA GLN A 124 6.09 19.07 -6.46
C GLN A 124 5.62 19.03 -5.01
N ARG A 125 6.57 19.07 -4.07
CA ARG A 125 6.30 19.16 -2.61
C ARG A 125 5.48 20.41 -2.20
N GLY A 126 5.36 21.40 -3.08
CA GLY A 126 4.92 22.78 -2.81
C GLY A 126 3.45 23.00 -2.41
N LEU A 127 2.71 21.99 -1.97
CA LEU A 127 1.34 22.15 -1.45
C LEU A 127 1.23 21.84 0.07
N PHE A 128 2.36 21.67 0.76
CA PHE A 128 2.39 21.32 2.19
C PHE A 128 3.29 22.22 3.07
N THR A 129 3.55 23.47 2.64
CA THR A 129 3.97 24.55 3.55
C THR A 129 2.76 25.28 4.09
#